data_AF-A0A3P6CY61-F1
#
_entry.id   AF-A0A3P6CY61-F1
#
_cell.length_a   1.000
_cell.length_b   1.000
_cell.length_c   1.000
_cell.angle_alpha   90.00
_cell.angle_beta   90.00
_cell.angle_gamma   90.00
#
_symmetry.space_group_name_H-M   'P 1'
#
loop_
_entity.id
_entity.type
_entity.pdbx_description
1 polymer ?
#
loop_
_entity_poly.entity_id
_entity_poly.type
_entity_poly.pdbx_seq_one_letter_code
_entity_poly.pdbx_strand_id
1 'polypeptide(L)'
;MYLLGLVETLIKPPQSLSATELSNAQRDLTALKESGFKLDWLNSKLEEVSLEWKKGAHSSHESGIHQLEERVENVELSLSDVIVELDKVKTKSAAAQVSSFQFIDFLIKRLFLSCFSFSKS
;
A
#
# COMPACT_ATOMS: atom_id res chain seq x y z
N MET A 1 -19.39 31.41 -16.37
CA MET A 1 -19.55 32.42 -15.30
C MET A 1 -19.26 33.80 -15.87
N TYR A 2 -19.89 34.86 -15.35
CA TYR A 2 -19.50 36.24 -15.67
C TYR A 2 -18.19 36.61 -14.93
N LEU A 3 -17.58 37.75 -15.27
CA LEU A 3 -16.33 38.24 -14.64
C LEU A 3 -16.40 38.21 -13.10
N LEU A 4 -17.53 38.60 -12.51
CA LEU A 4 -17.74 38.56 -11.05
C LEU A 4 -17.61 37.14 -10.50
N GLY A 5 -18.26 36.17 -11.13
CA GLY A 5 -18.17 34.78 -10.70
C GLY A 5 -16.73 34.26 -10.81
N LEU A 6 -16.01 34.64 -11.87
CA LEU A 6 -14.60 34.25 -12.02
C LEU A 6 -13.76 34.77 -10.85
N VAL A 7 -13.93 36.05 -10.48
CA VAL A 7 -13.26 36.64 -9.32
C VAL A 7 -13.65 35.91 -8.03
N GLU A 8 -14.94 35.67 -7.80
CA GLU A 8 -15.44 34.95 -6.63
C GLU A 8 -14.86 33.54 -6.50
N THR A 9 -14.64 32.84 -7.61
CA THR A 9 -13.98 31.53 -7.61
C THR A 9 -12.49 31.65 -7.29
N LEU A 10 -11.78 32.62 -7.86
CA LEU A 10 -10.33 32.76 -7.70
C LEU A 10 -9.90 33.34 -6.34
N ILE A 11 -10.82 33.93 -5.57
CA ILE A 11 -10.54 34.36 -4.19
C ILE A 11 -10.74 33.24 -3.16
N LYS A 12 -11.38 32.12 -3.53
CA LYS A 12 -11.54 30.98 -2.62
C LYS A 12 -10.16 30.38 -2.32
N PRO A 13 -9.97 29.80 -1.11
CA PRO A 13 -8.77 29.03 -0.81
C PRO A 13 -8.56 27.94 -1.87
N PRO A 14 -7.35 27.77 -2.44
CA PRO A 14 -7.11 26.79 -3.49
C PRO A 14 -7.59 25.39 -3.11
N GLN A 15 -7.39 24.97 -1.86
CA GLN A 15 -7.76 23.64 -1.35
C GLN A 15 -9.28 23.38 -1.29
N SER A 16 -10.09 24.44 -1.36
CA SER A 16 -11.56 24.34 -1.39
C SER A 16 -12.13 24.22 -2.80
N LEU A 17 -11.30 24.45 -3.83
CA LEU A 17 -11.72 24.39 -5.22
C LEU A 17 -11.76 22.97 -5.75
N SER A 18 -12.75 22.71 -6.59
CA SER A 18 -12.83 21.50 -7.39
C SER A 18 -12.11 21.63 -8.74
N ALA A 19 -11.72 20.49 -9.32
CA ALA A 19 -11.15 20.45 -10.66
C ALA A 19 -12.11 21.03 -11.72
N THR A 20 -13.43 20.88 -11.52
CA THR A 20 -14.46 21.42 -12.41
C THR A 20 -14.57 22.94 -12.30
N GLU A 21 -14.48 23.52 -11.10
CA GLU A 21 -14.43 24.98 -10.91
C GLU A 21 -13.21 25.61 -11.59
N LEU A 22 -12.03 25.01 -11.46
CA LEU A 22 -10.81 25.48 -12.15
C LEU A 22 -10.92 25.40 -13.68
N SER A 23 -11.46 24.29 -14.19
CA SER A 23 -11.70 24.11 -15.63
C SER A 23 -12.71 25.13 -16.17
N ASN A 24 -13.77 25.41 -15.39
CA ASN A 24 -14.75 26.42 -15.74
C ASN A 24 -14.16 27.83 -15.74
N ALA A 25 -13.39 28.17 -14.70
CA ALA A 25 -12.70 29.45 -14.60
C ALA A 25 -11.77 29.70 -15.79
N GLN A 26 -11.00 28.68 -16.20
CA GLN A 26 -10.13 28.77 -17.37
C GLN A 26 -10.92 29.06 -18.65
N ARG A 27 -12.03 28.35 -18.85
CA ARG A 27 -12.88 28.53 -20.05
C ARG A 27 -13.52 29.91 -20.10
N ASP A 28 -14.03 30.38 -18.95
CA ASP A 28 -14.65 31.69 -18.85
C ASP A 28 -13.64 32.81 -19.08
N LEU A 29 -12.42 32.68 -18.54
CA LEU A 29 -11.34 33.63 -18.75
C LEU A 29 -10.91 33.71 -20.22
N THR A 30 -10.83 32.55 -20.90
CA THR A 30 -10.57 32.51 -22.35
C THR A 30 -11.66 33.23 -23.14
N ALA A 31 -12.94 32.97 -22.86
CA ALA A 31 -14.05 33.63 -23.55
C ALA A 31 -14.07 35.16 -23.31
N LEU A 32 -13.73 35.61 -22.10
CA LEU A 32 -13.60 37.03 -21.79
C LEU A 32 -12.42 37.68 -22.54
N LYS A 33 -11.30 36.96 -22.70
CA LYS A 33 -10.17 37.45 -23.49
C LYS A 33 -10.51 37.55 -24.98
N GLU A 34 -11.21 36.55 -25.52
CA GLU A 34 -11.67 36.52 -26.91
C GLU A 34 -12.67 37.65 -27.21
N SER A 35 -13.45 38.08 -26.21
CA SER A 35 -14.32 39.26 -26.32
C SER A 35 -13.59 40.61 -26.16
N GLY A 36 -12.26 40.61 -26.05
CA GLY A 36 -11.42 41.82 -26.08
C GLY A 36 -11.08 42.40 -24.71
N PHE A 37 -11.45 41.73 -23.61
CA PHE A 37 -11.05 42.17 -22.28
C PHE A 37 -9.56 41.87 -22.02
N LYS A 38 -8.83 42.85 -21.48
CA LYS A 38 -7.45 42.67 -21.00
C LYS A 38 -7.47 42.22 -19.54
N LEU A 39 -7.27 40.92 -19.33
CA LEU A 39 -7.41 40.26 -18.02
C LEU A 39 -6.11 39.53 -17.60
N ASP A 40 -4.94 40.08 -17.91
CA ASP A 40 -3.64 39.45 -17.64
C ASP A 40 -3.40 39.14 -16.15
N TRP A 41 -3.93 40.00 -15.27
CA TRP A 41 -3.88 39.78 -13.82
C TRP A 41 -4.71 38.57 -13.38
N LEU A 42 -5.85 38.30 -14.04
CA LEU A 42 -6.67 37.11 -13.76
C LEU A 42 -6.02 35.83 -14.30
N ASN A 43 -5.31 35.91 -15.43
CA ASN A 43 -4.51 34.78 -15.92
C ASN A 43 -3.46 34.39 -14.88
N SER A 44 -2.69 35.37 -14.41
CA SER A 44 -1.65 35.16 -13.40
C SER A 44 -2.24 34.58 -12.10
N LYS A 45 -3.40 35.11 -11.67
CA LYS A 45 -4.10 34.61 -10.47
C LYS A 45 -4.60 33.18 -10.64
N LEU A 46 -5.19 32.84 -11.78
CA LEU A 46 -5.67 31.49 -12.06
C LEU A 46 -4.50 30.48 -12.12
N GLU A 47 -3.36 30.86 -12.71
CA GLU A 47 -2.16 30.03 -12.72
C GLU A 47 -1.63 29.76 -11.30
N GLU A 48 -1.54 30.81 -10.47
CA GLU A 48 -1.14 30.70 -9.06
C GLU A 48 -2.04 29.74 -8.29
N VAL A 49 -3.36 29.97 -8.33
CA VAL A 49 -4.35 29.15 -7.61
C VAL A 49 -4.33 27.70 -8.11
N SER A 50 -4.17 27.47 -9.42
CA SER A 50 -4.08 26.13 -10.00
C SER A 50 -2.82 25.39 -9.55
N LEU A 51 -1.70 26.10 -9.41
CA LEU A 51 -0.45 25.53 -8.92
C LEU A 51 -0.52 25.17 -7.43
N GLU A 52 -1.14 26.01 -6.61
CA GLU A 52 -1.37 25.72 -5.19
C GLU A 52 -2.38 24.59 -4.98
N TRP A 53 -3.45 24.54 -5.77
CA TRP A 53 -4.42 23.43 -5.76
C TRP A 53 -3.74 22.10 -6.06
N LYS A 54 -2.87 22.04 -7.08
CA LYS A 54 -2.09 20.84 -7.41
C LYS A 54 -1.17 20.43 -6.26
N LYS A 55 -0.46 21.37 -5.64
CA LYS A 55 0.40 21.07 -4.49
C LYS A 55 -0.39 20.45 -3.33
N GLY A 56 -1.56 21.02 -3.02
CA GLY A 56 -2.46 20.50 -1.99
C GLY A 56 -2.95 19.09 -2.31
N ALA A 57 -3.45 18.87 -3.53
CA ALA A 57 -3.92 17.57 -3.99
C ALA A 57 -2.81 16.50 -3.96
N HIS A 58 -1.60 16.84 -4.44
CA HIS A 58 -0.48 15.92 -4.46
C HIS A 58 0.07 15.60 -3.05
N SER A 59 0.09 16.56 -2.12
CA SER A 59 0.61 16.31 -0.76
C SER A 59 -0.19 15.25 0.03
N SER A 60 -1.50 15.17 -0.18
CA SER A 60 -2.34 14.12 0.42
C SER A 60 -2.13 12.76 -0.24
N HIS A 61 -1.88 12.72 -1.54
CA HIS A 61 -1.61 11.47 -2.24
C HIS A 61 -0.22 10.93 -1.93
N GLU A 62 0.79 11.79 -1.90
CA GLU A 62 2.18 11.40 -1.66
C GLU A 62 2.41 10.94 -0.21
N SER A 63 1.77 11.60 0.76
CA SER A 63 1.79 11.13 2.16
C SER A 63 1.05 9.80 2.34
N GLY A 64 -0.07 9.59 1.64
CA GLY A 64 -0.80 8.33 1.65
C GLY A 64 0.02 7.17 1.06
N ILE A 65 0.73 7.43 -0.05
CA ILE A 65 1.60 6.44 -0.70
C ILE A 65 2.76 6.05 0.23
N HIS A 66 3.45 7.02 0.81
CA HIS A 66 4.57 6.76 1.72
C HIS A 66 4.13 5.95 2.96
N GLN A 67 2.98 6.25 3.55
CA GLN A 67 2.43 5.46 4.66
C GLN A 67 2.07 4.03 4.22
N LEU A 68 1.60 3.86 2.98
CA LEU A 68 1.29 2.54 2.45
C LEU A 68 2.56 1.71 2.20
N GLU A 69 3.62 2.34 1.66
CA GLU A 69 4.93 1.73 1.44
C GLU A 69 5.54 1.24 2.75
N GLU A 70 5.56 2.08 3.79
CA GLU A 70 6.07 1.71 5.13
C GLU A 70 5.28 0.52 5.72
N ARG A 71 3.96 0.49 5.55
CA ARG A 71 3.12 -0.62 6.01
C ARG A 71 3.37 -1.90 5.23
N VAL A 72 3.64 -1.83 3.93
CA VAL A 72 3.99 -2.99 3.11
C VAL A 72 5.33 -3.57 3.55
N GLU A 73 6.35 -2.73 3.72
CA GLU A 73 7.68 -3.17 4.20
C GLU A 73 7.59 -3.85 5.57
N ASN A 74 6.85 -3.27 6.52
CA ASN A 74 6.62 -3.89 7.83
C ASN A 74 5.92 -5.25 7.73
N VAL A 75 4.93 -5.39 6.84
CA VAL A 75 4.24 -6.67 6.61
C VAL A 75 5.19 -7.70 6.01
N GLU A 76 6.00 -7.34 5.01
CA GLU A 76 6.99 -8.23 4.40
C GLU A 76 8.02 -8.74 5.42
N LEU A 77 8.49 -7.86 6.32
CA LEU A 77 9.38 -8.25 7.43
C LEU A 77 8.69 -9.24 8.38
N SER A 78 7.44 -8.98 8.75
CA SER A 78 6.68 -9.88 9.64
C SER A 78 6.41 -11.25 9.02
N LEU A 79 6.12 -11.30 7.72
CA LEU A 79 5.92 -12.57 7.01
C LEU A 79 7.22 -13.37 6.92
N SER A 80 8.35 -12.70 6.71
CA SER A 80 9.67 -13.35 6.69
C SER A 80 10.00 -14.01 8.03
N ASP A 81 9.72 -13.35 9.16
CA ASP A 81 9.90 -13.92 10.50
C ASP A 81 9.02 -15.16 10.72
N VAL A 82 7.74 -15.07 10.36
CA VAL A 82 6.79 -16.19 10.45
C VAL A 82 7.20 -17.38 9.60
N ILE A 83 7.74 -17.15 8.39
CA ILE A 83 8.25 -18.22 7.51
C ILE A 83 9.43 -18.94 8.19
N VAL A 84 10.36 -18.21 8.80
CA VAL A 84 11.50 -18.80 9.53
C VAL A 84 11.02 -19.62 10.73
N GLU A 85 10.06 -19.09 11.49
CA GLU A 85 9.43 -19.81 12.61
C GLU A 85 8.78 -21.12 12.15
N LEU A 86 8.06 -21.10 11.02
CA LEU A 86 7.40 -22.26 10.45
C LEU A 86 8.39 -23.34 10.03
N ASP A 87 9.48 -22.98 9.37
CA ASP A 87 10.53 -23.92 8.96
C ASP A 87 11.24 -24.57 10.16
N LYS A 88 11.48 -23.78 11.21
CA LYS A 88 12.00 -24.29 12.50
C LYS A 88 11.04 -25.29 13.15
N VAL A 89 9.73 -25.06 13.08
CA VAL A 89 8.73 -26.02 13.61
C VAL A 89 8.67 -27.28 12.73
N LYS A 90 8.71 -27.13 11.41
CA LYS A 90 8.68 -28.24 10.45
C LYS A 90 9.87 -29.18 10.63
N THR A 91 11.08 -28.65 10.78
CA THR A 91 12.30 -29.44 11.02
C THR A 91 12.24 -30.19 12.36
N LYS A 92 11.78 -29.54 13.44
CA LYS A 92 11.58 -30.18 14.74
C LYS A 92 10.54 -31.30 14.69
N SER A 93 9.42 -31.08 13.99
CA SER A 93 8.38 -32.09 13.81
C SER A 93 8.88 -33.30 13.03
N ALA A 94 9.63 -33.08 11.94
CA ALA A 94 10.25 -34.15 11.17
C ALA A 94 11.24 -34.96 12.00
N ALA A 95 12.09 -34.30 12.80
CA ALA A 95 13.02 -34.97 13.70
C ALA A 95 12.30 -35.85 14.75
N ALA A 96 11.22 -35.35 15.35
CA ALA A 96 10.42 -36.10 16.32
C ALA A 96 9.71 -37.32 15.71
N GLN A 97 9.26 -37.22 14.45
CA GLN A 97 8.68 -38.36 13.73
C GLN A 97 9.72 -39.45 13.46
N VAL A 98 10.93 -39.07 13.01
CA VAL A 98 12.03 -40.02 12.76
C VAL A 98 12.43 -40.75 14.05
N SER A 99 12.57 -40.05 15.17
CA SER A 99 12.92 -40.69 16.46
C SER A 99 11.84 -41.67 16.93
N SER A 100 10.57 -41.33 16.73
CA SER A 100 9.44 -42.20 17.10
C SER A 100 9.45 -43.50 16.28
N PHE A 101 9.73 -43.40 14.97
CA PHE A 101 9.82 -44.57 14.10
C PHE A 101 11.00 -45.48 14.47
N GLN A 102 12.16 -44.90 14.79
CA GLN A 102 13.33 -45.66 15.27
C GLN A 102 13.06 -46.39 16.59
N PHE A 103 12.33 -45.76 17.52
CA PHE A 103 11.95 -46.38 18.78
C PHE A 103 10.96 -47.54 18.58
N ILE A 104 9.98 -47.38 17.69
CA ILE A 104 9.03 -48.44 17.33
C ILE A 104 9.77 -49.61 16.65
N ASP A 105 10.65 -49.33 15.69
CA ASP A 105 11.49 -50.36 15.03
C ASP A 105 12.34 -51.15 16.05
N PHE A 106 12.94 -50.45 17.03
CA PHE A 106 13.68 -51.09 18.12
C PHE A 106 12.80 -52.03 18.96
N LEU A 107 11.60 -51.60 19.34
CA LEU A 107 10.66 -52.43 20.12
C LEU A 107 10.21 -53.67 19.34
N ILE A 108 9.93 -53.51 18.04
CA ILE A 108 9.55 -54.61 17.14
C ILE A 108 10.70 -55.63 17.06
N LYS A 109 11.92 -55.19 16.74
CA LYS A 109 13.11 -56.07 16.68
C LYS A 109 13.36 -56.82 18.00
N ARG A 110 13.19 -56.13 19.14
CA ARG A 110 13.36 -56.74 20.47
C ARG A 110 12.31 -57.83 20.74
N LEU A 111 11.05 -57.59 20.38
CA LEU A 111 9.98 -58.58 20.52
C LEU A 111 10.26 -59.81 19.64
N PHE A 112 10.59 -59.60 18.36
CA PHE A 112 10.94 -60.70 17.45
C PHE A 112 12.13 -61.52 17.96
N LEU A 113 13.19 -60.88 18.45
CA LEU A 113 14.36 -61.59 18.98
C LEU A 113 14.03 -62.41 20.24
N SER A 114 13.18 -61.87 21.12
CA SER A 114 12.68 -62.59 22.30
C SER A 114 11.82 -63.80 21.93
N CYS A 115 11.01 -63.70 20.88
CA CYS A 115 10.13 -64.78 20.42
C CYS A 115 10.89 -65.85 19.61
N PHE A 116 11.88 -65.48 18.79
CA PHE A 116 12.61 -66.41 17.92
C PHE A 116 13.81 -67.08 18.59
N SER A 117 14.30 -66.56 19.72
CA SER A 117 15.32 -67.25 20.53
C SER A 117 14.84 -68.58 21.11
N PHE A 118 13.53 -68.87 21.03
CA PHE A 118 12.92 -70.12 21.49
C PHE A 118 12.84 -71.23 20.42
N SER A 119 13.30 -70.98 19.18
CA SER A 119 13.18 -71.94 18.07
C SER A 119 14.47 -72.70 17.72
N LYS A 120 15.47 -72.68 18.60
CA LYS A 120 16.61 -73.63 18.54
C LYS A 120 16.69 -74.41 19.86
N SER A 121 15.87 -75.45 19.97
CA SER A 121 16.13 -76.64 20.77
C SER A 121 15.63 -77.86 20.01
#